data_AF-A0A2W0BC21-F1
#
_entry.id   AF-A0A2W0BC21-F1
#
_cell.length_a   1.000
_cell.length_b   1.000
_cell.length_c   1.000
_cell.angle_alpha   90.00
_cell.angle_beta   90.00
_cell.angle_gamma   90.00
#
_symmetry.space_group_name_H-M   'P 1'
#
loop_
_entity.id
_entity.type
_entity.pdbx_description
1 polymer ?
#
loop_
_entity_poly.entity_id
_entity_poly.type
_entity_poly.pdbx_seq_one_letter_code
_entity_poly.pdbx_strand_id
1 'polypeptide(L)'
;MTIRARCLASFLVFSLLIPIATAQQLDPKLYQGLRWRMVGPFRGGRTVSVAGIPGNPNIYYFGSVGGGVWKTTNGGITWNPIFDSQTVASIGAIALAPSDPNTIYVGTGEPDLRSDLSTGNGMYKSTDAGATWQYIGLEDSRQIARIVVDPHDPNIVLVAALGHAYGPNPERGVFKSIDGGKTWKKVLFIDNNRGAIDLASGPDDSRTLYAAMWHVQRPPWSQYPPDNGNGAIYKSSDAGDNWTRLEGAGLPSGDWGRIGVRAAAGTHGNRLYALIDHKETKQAGFYRSDDGGANWSRIGTDSRILGRLWYFGEVAIDPKNPDVVYLPNVSLYRTQDAGKSWEAIKGAPGGDDYHALWIDPTNPQRMITGSDQGATISVDGGKSWSSWYNQPTAQFYHVTTDNEFPYHIYGSQQDSGTVSIASRSDYGSITFRNWYSIGAGESGYIAPATDGNTVYGGDPYGPVMRFERLTGQTQDVSPQPVQAFGTEIFQRKLRATWTSPIVMSPRDPNTLYFGSQYLLRSTDRGMSWQQIS
;
A
#
# COMPACT_ATOMS: atom_id res chain seq x y z
N MET A 1 -11.25 -9.30 -75.29
CA MET A 1 -11.58 -7.90 -74.93
C MET A 1 -13.09 -7.75 -75.02
N THR A 2 -13.88 -7.26 -74.07
CA THR A 2 -13.68 -6.69 -72.72
C THR A 2 -15.09 -6.44 -72.16
N ILE A 3 -15.64 -7.35 -71.34
CA ILE A 3 -16.80 -7.04 -70.46
C ILE A 3 -16.69 -7.91 -69.22
N ARG A 4 -15.99 -7.44 -68.18
CA ARG A 4 -16.09 -7.89 -66.77
C ARG A 4 -15.10 -7.08 -65.92
N ALA A 5 -15.39 -5.81 -65.71
CA ALA A 5 -14.58 -4.95 -64.82
C ALA A 5 -15.32 -3.72 -64.27
N ARG A 6 -16.66 -3.72 -64.18
CA ARG A 6 -17.41 -2.52 -63.74
C ARG A 6 -18.38 -2.70 -62.57
N CYS A 7 -18.54 -3.90 -61.99
CA CYS A 7 -19.42 -4.08 -60.82
C CYS A 7 -18.71 -4.31 -59.48
N LEU A 8 -17.38 -4.44 -59.44
CA LEU A 8 -16.66 -4.65 -58.16
C LEU A 8 -16.19 -3.36 -57.47
N ALA A 9 -16.17 -2.23 -58.19
CA ALA A 9 -15.70 -0.95 -57.63
C ALA A 9 -16.77 -0.20 -56.81
N SER A 10 -18.07 -0.49 -57.02
CA SER A 10 -19.15 0.21 -56.30
C SER A 10 -19.54 -0.41 -54.96
N PHE A 11 -19.09 -1.63 -54.66
CA PHE A 11 -19.34 -2.28 -53.36
C PHE A 11 -18.22 -2.05 -52.32
N LEU A 12 -17.04 -1.57 -52.74
CA LEU A 12 -15.91 -1.28 -51.85
C LEU A 12 -15.86 0.16 -51.32
N VAL A 13 -16.70 1.07 -51.87
CA VAL A 13 -16.75 2.47 -51.42
C VAL A 13 -17.83 2.71 -50.36
N PHE A 14 -18.80 1.78 -50.20
CA PHE A 14 -19.86 1.90 -49.19
C PHE A 14 -19.51 1.33 -47.82
N SER A 15 -18.38 0.65 -47.66
CA SER A 15 -17.91 0.06 -46.38
C SER A 15 -17.00 0.99 -45.57
N LEU A 16 -16.73 2.21 -46.02
CA LEU A 16 -15.86 3.19 -45.34
C LEU A 16 -16.61 4.33 -44.61
N LEU A 17 -17.95 4.29 -44.59
CA LEU A 17 -18.80 5.24 -43.88
C LEU A 17 -19.54 4.55 -42.73
N ILE A 18 -18.81 3.86 -41.85
CA ILE A 18 -19.35 3.60 -40.51
C ILE A 18 -19.18 4.92 -39.76
N PRO A 19 -20.25 5.67 -39.46
CA PRO A 19 -20.14 6.82 -38.59
C PRO A 19 -19.60 6.27 -37.26
N ILE A 20 -18.40 6.69 -36.90
CA ILE A 20 -17.90 6.54 -35.54
C ILE A 20 -18.92 7.32 -34.71
N ALA A 21 -19.82 6.61 -34.03
CA ALA A 21 -20.74 7.21 -33.09
C ALA A 21 -19.88 7.78 -31.97
N THR A 22 -19.48 9.04 -32.11
CA THR A 22 -18.87 9.80 -31.03
C THR A 22 -19.92 9.87 -29.94
N ALA A 23 -19.63 9.30 -28.78
CA ALA A 23 -20.48 9.45 -27.62
C ALA A 23 -20.83 10.93 -27.48
N GLN A 24 -22.12 11.25 -27.45
CA GLN A 24 -22.60 12.62 -27.41
C GLN A 24 -22.08 13.23 -26.11
N GLN A 25 -21.14 14.18 -26.20
CA GLN A 25 -20.69 14.90 -25.01
C GLN A 25 -21.90 15.70 -24.49
N LEU A 26 -22.36 15.34 -23.31
CA LEU A 26 -23.40 16.09 -22.60
C LEU A 26 -22.88 17.50 -22.34
N ASP A 27 -23.71 18.52 -22.55
CA ASP A 27 -23.36 19.91 -22.25
C ASP A 27 -23.00 20.01 -20.74
N PRO A 28 -21.79 20.47 -20.37
CA PRO A 28 -21.39 20.66 -18.98
C PRO A 28 -22.39 21.46 -18.13
N LYS A 29 -23.16 22.36 -18.74
CA LYS A 29 -24.21 23.11 -18.06
C LYS A 29 -25.31 22.22 -17.47
N LEU A 30 -25.53 21.03 -18.02
CA LEU A 30 -26.53 20.07 -17.54
C LEU A 30 -26.12 19.40 -16.21
N TYR A 31 -24.83 19.36 -15.91
CA TYR A 31 -24.31 18.71 -14.69
C TYR A 31 -23.43 19.61 -13.82
N GLN A 32 -23.28 20.90 -14.14
CA GLN A 32 -22.53 21.87 -13.34
C GLN A 32 -23.06 22.06 -11.90
N GLY A 33 -24.34 21.74 -11.68
CA GLY A 33 -24.97 21.77 -10.35
C GLY A 33 -24.70 20.53 -9.50
N LEU A 34 -24.17 19.45 -10.09
CA LEU A 34 -23.82 18.25 -9.35
C LEU A 34 -22.65 18.52 -8.40
N ARG A 35 -22.70 17.90 -7.23
CA ARG A 35 -21.66 17.99 -6.21
C ARG A 35 -21.20 16.59 -5.85
N TRP A 36 -19.90 16.40 -5.72
CA TRP A 36 -19.34 15.19 -5.14
C TRP A 36 -19.80 15.06 -3.70
N ARG A 37 -20.18 13.85 -3.31
CA ARG A 37 -20.58 13.51 -1.95
C ARG A 37 -19.93 12.19 -1.58
N MET A 38 -19.29 12.17 -0.41
CA MET A 38 -18.77 10.94 0.16
C MET A 38 -19.92 10.02 0.57
N VAL A 39 -19.88 8.78 0.07
CA VAL A 39 -20.87 7.73 0.38
C VAL A 39 -20.28 6.60 1.22
N GLY A 40 -19.03 6.74 1.68
CA GLY A 40 -18.31 5.71 2.42
C GLY A 40 -17.88 4.54 1.53
N PRO A 41 -17.62 3.35 2.12
CA PRO A 41 -17.61 3.07 3.57
C PRO A 41 -16.52 3.86 4.30
N PHE A 42 -16.74 4.11 5.58
CA PHE A 42 -15.74 4.73 6.46
C PHE A 42 -14.79 3.66 7.01
N ARG A 43 -14.24 2.80 6.16
CA ARG A 43 -13.29 1.76 6.55
C ARG A 43 -11.96 2.02 5.85
N GLY A 44 -10.88 2.03 6.61
CA GLY A 44 -9.57 2.41 6.08
C GLY A 44 -9.06 1.44 5.03
N GLY A 45 -8.28 1.97 4.09
CA GLY A 45 -7.45 1.20 3.17
C GLY A 45 -5.97 1.38 3.46
N ARG A 46 -5.12 0.86 2.58
CA ARG A 46 -3.70 0.71 2.87
C ARG A 46 -2.98 2.00 3.20
N THR A 47 -2.22 1.92 4.28
CA THR A 47 -1.45 2.99 4.90
C THR A 47 -0.05 2.50 5.18
N VAL A 48 0.93 3.12 4.52
CA VAL A 48 2.35 2.72 4.60
C VAL A 48 3.21 3.77 5.30
N SER A 49 2.62 4.89 5.74
CA SER A 49 3.33 5.91 6.48
C SER A 49 2.46 6.54 7.55
N VAL A 50 3.03 6.70 8.74
CA VAL A 50 2.37 7.28 9.90
C VAL A 50 3.34 8.17 10.66
N ALA A 51 2.82 9.21 11.31
CA ALA A 51 3.60 10.07 12.17
C ALA A 51 2.75 10.66 13.30
N GLY A 52 3.39 11.02 14.40
CA GLY A 52 2.79 11.73 15.52
C GLY A 52 3.64 12.90 15.97
N ILE A 53 3.07 13.77 16.80
CA ILE A 53 3.81 14.86 17.43
C ILE A 53 4.26 14.38 18.82
N PRO A 54 5.58 14.36 19.11
CA PRO A 54 6.09 14.01 20.44
C PRO A 54 5.38 14.78 21.55
N GLY A 55 4.92 14.07 22.59
CA GLY A 55 4.25 14.71 23.73
C GLY A 55 2.76 14.96 23.52
N ASN A 56 2.26 15.04 22.29
CA ASN A 56 0.88 15.40 21.99
C ASN A 56 0.02 14.15 21.77
N PRO A 57 -0.95 13.86 22.65
CA PRO A 57 -1.79 12.65 22.54
C PRO A 57 -2.88 12.75 21.47
N ASN A 58 -3.05 13.89 20.81
CA ASN A 58 -4.21 14.17 19.98
C ASN A 58 -3.89 14.29 18.50
N ILE A 59 -2.65 14.65 18.14
CA ILE A 59 -2.28 14.97 16.76
C ILE A 59 -1.44 13.86 16.15
N TYR A 60 -1.99 13.24 15.12
CA TYR A 60 -1.33 12.22 14.30
C TYR A 60 -1.66 12.43 12.83
N TYR A 61 -0.80 11.85 11.99
CA TYR A 61 -0.89 11.89 10.54
C TYR A 61 -0.72 10.49 9.98
N PHE A 62 -1.38 10.21 8.86
CA PHE A 62 -1.06 9.04 8.05
C PHE A 62 -1.11 9.35 6.55
N GLY A 63 -0.35 8.59 5.79
CA GLY A 63 -0.28 8.63 4.35
C GLY A 63 -0.87 7.36 3.76
N SER A 64 -1.94 7.50 2.99
CA SER A 64 -2.56 6.37 2.30
C SER A 64 -1.90 6.14 0.94
N VAL A 65 -1.86 4.88 0.52
CA VAL A 65 -1.31 4.46 -0.79
C VAL A 65 -2.12 5.01 -1.98
N GLY A 66 -3.38 5.38 -1.78
CA GLY A 66 -4.24 5.96 -2.83
C GLY A 66 -5.22 7.01 -2.32
N GLY A 67 -5.02 7.53 -1.11
CA GLY A 67 -5.97 8.41 -0.42
C GLY A 67 -5.37 9.72 0.11
N GLY A 68 -4.12 10.05 -0.23
CA GLY A 68 -3.46 11.27 0.23
C GLY A 68 -3.07 11.24 1.70
N VAL A 69 -2.88 12.44 2.28
CA VAL A 69 -2.48 12.63 3.68
C VAL A 69 -3.68 12.99 4.54
N TRP A 70 -3.77 12.35 5.70
CA TRP A 70 -4.84 12.53 6.67
C TRP A 70 -4.30 12.97 8.02
N LYS A 71 -5.10 13.76 8.73
CA LYS A 71 -4.77 14.32 10.04
C LYS A 71 -5.91 14.08 11.02
N THR A 72 -5.55 13.68 12.24
CA THR A 72 -6.43 13.74 13.40
C THR A 72 -5.94 14.80 14.39
N THR A 73 -6.87 15.39 15.13
CA THR A 73 -6.59 16.34 16.23
C THR A 73 -7.29 15.93 17.52
N ASN A 74 -7.82 14.71 17.58
CA ASN A 74 -8.55 14.15 18.72
C ASN A 74 -8.20 12.68 18.96
N GLY A 75 -6.95 12.29 18.72
CA GLY A 75 -6.44 10.97 19.07
C GLY A 75 -7.02 9.84 18.20
N GLY A 76 -7.36 10.13 16.94
CA GLY A 76 -7.84 9.14 15.98
C GLY A 76 -9.32 8.85 16.03
N ILE A 77 -10.12 9.63 16.77
CA ILE A 77 -11.59 9.51 16.75
C ILE A 77 -12.12 9.92 15.38
N THR A 78 -11.59 11.01 14.82
CA THR A 78 -11.90 11.49 13.46
C THR A 78 -10.64 11.83 12.69
N TRP A 79 -10.66 11.56 11.38
CA TRP A 79 -9.59 11.86 10.44
C TRP A 79 -10.11 12.78 9.34
N ASN A 80 -9.32 13.80 9.00
CA ASN A 80 -9.63 14.75 7.93
C ASN A 80 -8.56 14.66 6.83
N PRO A 81 -8.94 14.64 5.55
CA PRO A 81 -7.97 14.74 4.47
C PRO A 81 -7.40 16.15 4.46
N ILE A 82 -6.09 16.24 4.27
CA ILE A 82 -5.37 17.53 4.21
C ILE A 82 -4.55 17.66 2.93
N PHE A 83 -4.73 16.75 1.96
CA PHE A 83 -3.93 16.68 0.73
C PHE A 83 -4.77 16.65 -0.57
N ASP A 84 -6.10 16.74 -0.47
CA ASP A 84 -7.04 16.57 -1.59
C ASP A 84 -6.91 17.61 -2.71
N SER A 85 -6.23 18.73 -2.44
CA SER A 85 -5.94 19.76 -3.45
C SER A 85 -4.77 19.42 -4.37
N GLN A 86 -4.02 18.35 -4.08
CA GLN A 86 -2.86 17.93 -4.85
C GLN A 86 -3.26 16.92 -5.94
N THR A 87 -2.48 16.85 -7.01
CA THR A 87 -2.76 16.00 -8.18
C THR A 87 -2.35 14.53 -8.00
N VAL A 88 -1.97 14.14 -6.80
CA VAL A 88 -1.39 12.84 -6.46
C VAL A 88 -1.96 12.37 -5.14
N ALA A 89 -2.30 11.09 -5.06
CA ALA A 89 -2.91 10.49 -3.87
C ALA A 89 -2.05 9.38 -3.25
N SER A 90 -1.02 8.92 -3.94
CA SER A 90 -0.14 7.88 -3.41
C SER A 90 0.93 8.48 -2.51
N ILE A 91 0.93 8.09 -1.24
CA ILE A 91 1.88 8.56 -0.24
C ILE A 91 2.78 7.40 0.18
N GLY A 92 4.10 7.60 0.05
CA GLY A 92 5.11 6.62 0.49
C GLY A 92 5.76 6.97 1.80
N ALA A 93 5.93 8.26 2.11
CA ALA A 93 6.59 8.71 3.34
C ALA A 93 6.02 10.03 3.86
N ILE A 94 5.96 10.15 5.18
CA ILE A 94 5.64 11.37 5.92
C ILE A 94 6.70 11.54 7.01
N ALA A 95 7.27 12.74 7.11
CA ALA A 95 8.13 13.11 8.23
C ALA A 95 7.77 14.51 8.73
N LEU A 96 7.65 14.64 10.05
CA LEU A 96 7.54 15.91 10.73
C LEU A 96 8.94 16.34 11.17
N ALA A 97 9.25 17.63 11.08
CA ALA A 97 10.50 18.13 11.62
C ALA A 97 10.47 18.07 13.16
N PRO A 98 11.45 17.43 13.83
CA PRO A 98 11.45 17.33 15.29
C PRO A 98 11.54 18.69 15.99
N SER A 99 12.23 19.66 15.39
CA SER A 99 12.40 21.02 15.89
C SER A 99 11.19 21.95 15.65
N ASP A 100 10.35 21.64 14.66
CA ASP A 100 9.12 22.37 14.34
C ASP A 100 8.06 21.44 13.71
N PRO A 101 7.14 20.87 14.52
CA PRO A 101 6.12 19.95 14.03
C PRO A 101 5.10 20.55 13.05
N ASN A 102 5.10 21.87 12.80
CA ASN A 102 4.31 22.47 11.73
C ASN A 102 4.93 22.24 10.35
N THR A 103 6.25 22.00 10.31
CA THR A 103 6.96 21.63 9.10
C THR A 103 6.79 20.13 8.84
N ILE A 104 6.10 19.81 7.74
CA ILE A 104 5.80 18.44 7.31
C ILE A 104 6.36 18.23 5.91
N TYR A 105 7.10 17.15 5.73
CA TYR A 105 7.54 16.67 4.42
C TYR A 105 6.74 15.42 4.04
N VAL A 106 6.31 15.37 2.78
CA VAL A 106 5.55 14.27 2.20
C VAL A 106 6.25 13.81 0.95
N GLY A 107 6.55 12.52 0.90
CA GLY A 107 7.08 11.82 -0.25
C GLY A 107 5.99 10.98 -0.87
N THR A 108 5.77 11.16 -2.16
CA THR A 108 4.68 10.47 -2.87
C THR A 108 5.17 9.17 -3.51
N GLY A 109 4.23 8.24 -3.70
CA GLY A 109 4.42 6.92 -4.28
C GLY A 109 4.87 5.88 -3.26
N GLU A 110 4.07 4.84 -3.10
CA GLU A 110 4.37 3.76 -2.15
C GLU A 110 5.67 3.01 -2.53
N PRO A 111 6.54 2.71 -1.56
CA PRO A 111 7.81 1.99 -1.82
C PRO A 111 7.65 0.47 -1.82
N ASP A 112 6.52 -0.03 -1.35
CA ASP A 112 6.20 -1.45 -1.26
C ASP A 112 5.68 -1.94 -2.61
N LEU A 113 6.59 -2.41 -3.47
CA LEU A 113 6.28 -2.75 -4.87
C LEU A 113 5.40 -4.01 -5.02
N ARG A 114 4.09 -3.83 -4.78
CA ARG A 114 3.00 -4.77 -5.03
C ARG A 114 2.60 -4.77 -6.52
N SER A 115 1.74 -5.68 -6.96
CA SER A 115 1.27 -5.76 -8.36
C SER A 115 0.38 -4.59 -8.78
N ASP A 116 -0.36 -4.06 -7.82
CA ASP A 116 -1.38 -3.00 -7.88
C ASP A 116 -0.81 -1.70 -7.30
N LEU A 117 0.39 -1.36 -7.74
CA LEU A 117 1.16 -0.21 -7.31
C LEU A 117 0.56 1.12 -7.81
N SER A 118 0.49 2.12 -6.94
CA SER A 118 0.32 3.52 -7.35
C SER A 118 1.64 4.30 -7.35
N THR A 119 1.86 5.15 -8.37
CA THR A 119 3.05 5.98 -8.48
C THR A 119 2.84 7.37 -7.87
N GLY A 120 3.89 7.92 -7.30
CA GLY A 120 3.98 9.33 -6.90
C GLY A 120 4.52 10.22 -8.02
N ASN A 121 4.72 11.48 -7.66
CA ASN A 121 5.26 12.56 -8.49
C ASN A 121 6.25 13.45 -7.71
N GLY A 122 6.91 12.92 -6.68
CA GLY A 122 7.97 13.59 -5.92
C GLY A 122 7.59 14.06 -4.52
N MET A 123 8.15 15.19 -4.11
CA MET A 123 8.16 15.69 -2.73
C MET A 123 7.28 16.93 -2.56
N TYR A 124 6.62 17.01 -1.40
CA TYR A 124 5.82 18.15 -0.97
C TYR A 124 6.24 18.58 0.44
N LYS A 125 6.07 19.87 0.73
CA LYS A 125 6.30 20.47 2.05
C LYS A 125 5.12 21.32 2.48
N SER A 126 4.79 21.25 3.75
CA SER A 126 3.92 22.18 4.47
C SER A 126 4.75 22.85 5.57
N THR A 127 4.46 24.12 5.89
CA THR A 127 4.99 24.82 7.07
C THR A 127 3.88 25.27 8.04
N ASP A 128 2.64 24.85 7.81
CA ASP A 128 1.45 25.24 8.58
C ASP A 128 0.64 24.00 9.03
N ALA A 129 1.35 22.92 9.35
CA ALA A 129 0.78 21.65 9.82
C ALA A 129 -0.23 21.01 8.86
N GLY A 130 -0.04 21.23 7.54
CA GLY A 130 -0.74 20.59 6.44
C GLY A 130 -1.92 21.39 5.89
N ALA A 131 -2.04 22.68 6.23
CA ALA A 131 -3.10 23.51 5.68
C ALA A 131 -2.79 23.94 4.24
N THR A 132 -1.52 24.17 3.92
CA THR A 132 -1.04 24.45 2.56
C THR A 132 0.17 23.61 2.20
N TRP A 133 0.32 23.31 0.92
CA TRP A 133 1.38 22.44 0.40
C TRP A 133 2.11 23.11 -0.75
N GLN A 134 3.44 22.96 -0.73
CA GLN A 134 4.32 23.36 -1.81
C GLN A 134 4.97 22.11 -2.40
N TYR A 135 4.90 21.97 -3.73
CA TYR A 135 5.72 21.01 -4.46
C TYR A 135 7.19 21.43 -4.43
N ILE A 136 8.07 20.49 -4.10
CA ILE A 136 9.50 20.75 -3.86
C ILE A 136 10.42 19.81 -4.66
N GLY A 137 9.98 19.21 -5.77
CA GLY A 137 10.85 18.49 -6.71
C GLY A 137 10.86 16.96 -6.58
N LEU A 138 11.82 16.31 -7.24
CA LEU A 138 11.97 14.84 -7.39
C LEU A 138 10.80 14.16 -8.14
N GLU A 139 10.30 14.78 -9.21
CA GLU A 139 9.14 14.27 -9.95
C GLU A 139 9.29 12.84 -10.49
N ASP A 140 10.47 12.52 -11.03
CA ASP A 140 10.75 11.27 -11.70
C ASP A 140 11.23 10.17 -10.74
N SER A 141 11.33 10.46 -9.44
CA SER A 141 11.63 9.46 -8.42
C SER A 141 10.51 8.42 -8.32
N ARG A 142 9.25 8.85 -8.53
CA ARG A 142 7.98 8.12 -8.45
C ARG A 142 7.69 7.36 -7.15
N GLN A 143 8.69 6.89 -6.40
CA GLN A 143 8.56 6.14 -5.17
C GLN A 143 9.53 6.71 -4.14
N ILE A 144 8.98 7.40 -3.15
CA ILE A 144 9.74 7.90 -2.01
C ILE A 144 9.51 6.97 -0.82
N ALA A 145 10.58 6.32 -0.38
CA ALA A 145 10.49 5.27 0.64
C ALA A 145 10.67 5.78 2.06
N ARG A 146 11.51 6.81 2.26
CA ARG A 146 11.80 7.33 3.60
C ARG A 146 12.22 8.79 3.53
N ILE A 147 11.85 9.54 4.57
CA ILE A 147 12.30 10.92 4.79
C ILE A 147 12.90 11.00 6.19
N VAL A 148 14.07 11.63 6.29
CA VAL A 148 14.71 11.97 7.56
C VAL A 148 14.93 13.47 7.59
N VAL A 149 14.43 14.12 8.64
CA VAL A 149 14.61 15.56 8.88
C VAL A 149 15.59 15.72 10.03
N ASP A 150 16.53 16.64 9.90
CA ASP A 150 17.47 16.93 10.98
C ASP A 150 16.72 17.40 12.25
N PRO A 151 17.10 16.90 13.44
CA PRO A 151 16.38 17.21 14.68
C PRO A 151 16.54 18.65 15.15
N HIS A 152 17.48 19.42 14.59
CA HIS A 152 17.79 20.78 15.01
C HIS A 152 17.50 21.83 13.93
N ASP A 153 17.49 21.45 12.64
CA ASP A 153 17.14 22.35 11.53
C ASP A 153 16.10 21.72 10.59
N PRO A 154 14.86 22.27 10.53
CA PRO A 154 13.81 21.72 9.67
C PRO A 154 14.10 21.86 8.17
N ASN A 155 15.14 22.59 7.75
CA ASN A 155 15.52 22.76 6.34
C ASN A 155 16.49 21.69 5.83
N ILE A 156 17.15 20.96 6.75
CA ILE A 156 18.02 19.85 6.41
C ILE A 156 17.19 18.58 6.35
N VAL A 157 17.06 18.03 5.15
CA VAL A 157 16.21 16.86 4.89
C VAL A 157 16.90 15.91 3.93
N LEU A 158 16.86 14.62 4.26
CA LEU A 158 17.30 13.53 3.40
C LEU A 158 16.11 12.66 2.97
N VAL A 159 16.17 12.19 1.74
CA VAL A 159 15.12 11.42 1.09
C VAL A 159 15.69 10.16 0.46
N ALA A 160 15.09 9.01 0.76
CA ALA A 160 15.32 7.77 0.04
C ALA A 160 14.34 7.67 -1.14
N ALA A 161 14.87 7.79 -2.34
CA ALA A 161 14.15 7.57 -3.58
C ALA A 161 14.43 6.16 -4.11
N LEU A 162 13.39 5.32 -4.15
CA LEU A 162 13.49 3.96 -4.67
C LEU A 162 13.56 3.97 -6.19
N GLY A 163 12.83 4.85 -6.87
CA GLY A 163 12.75 4.90 -8.32
C GLY A 163 11.64 4.02 -8.91
N HIS A 164 11.61 3.97 -10.23
CA HIS A 164 10.54 3.35 -11.01
C HIS A 164 10.41 1.84 -10.72
N ALA A 165 9.20 1.35 -10.52
CA ALA A 165 8.98 -0.08 -10.31
C ALA A 165 9.22 -0.94 -11.56
N TYR A 166 8.97 -0.40 -12.76
CA TYR A 166 8.90 -1.16 -14.02
C TYR A 166 10.13 -0.97 -14.93
N GLY A 167 11.23 -0.43 -14.42
CA GLY A 167 12.47 -0.27 -15.19
C GLY A 167 13.50 0.65 -14.55
N PRO A 168 14.69 0.76 -15.14
CA PRO A 168 15.75 1.64 -14.64
C PRO A 168 15.35 3.12 -14.74
N ASN A 169 15.77 3.94 -13.77
CA ASN A 169 15.66 5.40 -13.84
C ASN A 169 16.83 6.08 -13.11
N PRO A 170 17.27 7.27 -13.57
CA PRO A 170 18.39 7.98 -12.95
C PRO A 170 18.03 8.68 -11.64
N GLU A 171 16.76 8.97 -11.38
CA GLU A 171 16.29 9.61 -10.14
C GLU A 171 16.06 8.57 -9.03
N ARG A 172 17.15 7.92 -8.63
CA ARG A 172 17.26 6.92 -7.56
C ARG A 172 18.33 7.32 -6.55
N GLY A 173 18.23 6.76 -5.34
CA GLY A 173 19.24 6.88 -4.31
C GLY A 173 18.86 7.86 -3.21
N VAL A 174 19.87 8.46 -2.56
CA VAL A 174 19.66 9.40 -1.46
C VAL A 174 19.84 10.82 -1.96
N PHE A 175 18.84 11.65 -1.69
CA PHE A 175 18.86 13.09 -1.98
C PHE A 175 18.89 13.87 -0.67
N LYS A 176 19.66 14.96 -0.64
CA LYS A 176 19.79 15.86 0.50
C LYS A 176 19.45 17.28 0.07
N SER A 177 18.66 17.96 0.88
CA SER A 177 18.40 19.40 0.82
C SER A 177 18.91 20.04 2.11
N ILE A 178 19.40 21.26 2.02
CA ILE A 178 19.76 22.11 3.16
C ILE A 178 18.97 23.43 3.19
N ASP A 179 18.01 23.59 2.28
CA ASP A 179 17.19 24.81 2.12
C ASP A 179 15.68 24.51 2.17
N GLY A 180 15.32 23.37 2.76
CA GLY A 180 13.95 22.94 2.96
C GLY A 180 13.24 22.46 1.70
N GLY A 181 13.99 21.93 0.73
CA GLY A 181 13.50 21.30 -0.49
C GLY A 181 13.52 22.21 -1.71
N LYS A 182 14.08 23.42 -1.63
CA LYS A 182 14.19 24.30 -2.80
C LYS A 182 15.21 23.75 -3.79
N THR A 183 16.28 23.12 -3.30
CA THR A 183 17.27 22.43 -4.12
C THR A 183 17.61 21.06 -3.53
N TRP A 184 17.92 20.11 -4.41
CA TRP A 184 18.28 18.75 -4.04
C TRP A 184 19.65 18.36 -4.60
N LYS A 185 20.51 17.83 -3.74
CA LYS A 185 21.77 17.19 -4.12
C LYS A 185 21.62 15.69 -4.00
N LYS A 186 21.92 14.94 -5.06
CA LYS A 186 22.05 13.49 -5.00
C LYS A 186 23.36 13.15 -4.28
N VAL A 187 23.29 12.50 -3.12
CA VAL A 187 24.44 12.26 -2.24
C VAL A 187 24.84 10.79 -2.14
N LEU A 188 23.94 9.87 -2.49
CA LEU A 188 24.26 8.44 -2.67
C LEU A 188 23.56 7.92 -3.91
N PHE A 189 24.32 7.39 -4.86
CA PHE A 189 23.83 6.80 -6.10
C PHE A 189 24.76 5.68 -6.51
N ILE A 190 24.21 4.53 -6.91
CA ILE A 190 25.04 3.42 -7.37
C ILE A 190 24.83 3.12 -8.86
N ASP A 191 23.59 3.00 -9.31
CA ASP A 191 23.22 2.94 -10.73
C ASP A 191 21.71 3.20 -10.92
N ASN A 192 21.22 3.09 -12.16
CA ASN A 192 19.82 3.32 -12.50
C ASN A 192 18.86 2.18 -12.08
N ASN A 193 19.36 1.07 -11.54
CA ASN A 193 18.56 -0.07 -11.10
C ASN A 193 18.41 -0.14 -9.57
N ARG A 194 19.30 0.53 -8.82
CA ARG A 194 19.34 0.47 -7.36
C ARG A 194 18.94 1.80 -6.73
N GLY A 195 17.82 1.77 -6.00
CA GLY A 195 17.30 2.90 -5.25
C GLY A 195 17.51 2.77 -3.75
N ALA A 196 17.26 3.84 -3.02
CA ALA A 196 17.25 3.81 -1.56
C ALA A 196 15.85 3.39 -1.09
N ILE A 197 15.78 2.37 -0.22
CA ILE A 197 14.53 1.86 0.34
C ILE A 197 14.33 2.27 1.80
N ASP A 198 15.40 2.61 2.51
CA ASP A 198 15.31 3.03 3.91
C ASP A 198 16.46 3.98 4.31
N LEU A 199 16.20 4.81 5.32
CA LEU A 199 17.15 5.75 5.92
C LEU A 199 16.99 5.76 7.44
N ALA A 200 18.11 5.76 8.14
CA ALA A 200 18.16 6.00 9.58
C ALA A 200 19.18 7.08 9.91
N SER A 201 18.79 8.03 10.75
CA SER A 201 19.73 8.91 11.46
C SER A 201 19.99 8.38 12.85
N GLY A 202 21.22 8.60 13.36
CA GLY A 202 21.48 8.49 14.78
C GLY A 202 20.60 9.49 15.54
N PRO A 203 19.69 9.05 16.42
CA PRO A 203 18.87 9.97 17.22
C PRO A 203 19.71 10.85 18.16
N ASP A 204 20.91 10.41 18.52
CA ASP A 204 21.85 11.14 19.36
C ASP A 204 22.94 11.91 18.57
N ASP A 205 23.04 11.66 17.26
CA ASP A 205 24.02 12.28 16.35
C ASP A 205 23.46 12.33 14.92
N SER A 206 23.03 13.51 14.48
CA SER A 206 22.46 13.71 13.14
C SER A 206 23.48 13.62 12.01
N ARG A 207 24.79 13.58 12.32
CA ARG A 207 25.85 13.37 11.31
C ARG A 207 26.02 11.92 10.93
N THR A 208 25.67 11.00 11.82
CA THR A 208 25.75 9.56 11.54
C THR A 208 24.46 9.10 10.89
N LEU A 209 24.55 8.65 9.64
CA LEU A 209 23.41 8.22 8.84
C LEU A 209 23.66 6.83 8.27
N TYR A 210 22.58 6.09 8.06
CA TYR A 210 22.57 4.79 7.40
C TYR A 210 21.55 4.80 6.26
N ALA A 211 21.92 4.24 5.12
CA ALA A 211 21.06 4.11 3.96
C ALA A 211 21.02 2.66 3.49
N ALA A 212 19.82 2.13 3.30
CA ALA A 212 19.60 0.84 2.65
C ALA A 212 19.34 1.06 1.16
N MET A 213 20.19 0.46 0.33
CA MET A 213 20.05 0.42 -1.12
C MET A 213 19.48 -0.93 -1.55
N TRP A 214 18.62 -0.95 -2.56
CA TRP A 214 17.93 -2.16 -3.03
C TRP A 214 17.72 -2.13 -4.54
N HIS A 215 18.05 -3.24 -5.23
CA HIS A 215 17.61 -3.47 -6.60
C HIS A 215 16.25 -4.17 -6.56
N VAL A 216 15.24 -3.55 -7.17
CA VAL A 216 13.92 -4.15 -7.29
C VAL A 216 13.26 -3.73 -8.60
N GLN A 217 12.65 -4.69 -9.27
CA GLN A 217 11.83 -4.49 -10.46
C GLN A 217 10.57 -5.36 -10.44
N ARG A 218 9.53 -4.85 -11.07
CA ARG A 218 8.24 -5.49 -11.26
C ARG A 218 8.08 -5.87 -12.73
N PRO A 219 8.52 -7.06 -13.15
CA PRO A 219 8.25 -7.48 -14.52
C PRO A 219 6.75 -7.70 -14.70
N PRO A 220 6.18 -7.40 -15.88
CA PRO A 220 4.73 -7.46 -16.11
C PRO A 220 4.14 -8.87 -15.99
N TRP A 221 4.97 -9.92 -16.01
CA TRP A 221 4.56 -11.32 -15.83
C TRP A 221 4.72 -11.84 -14.39
N SER A 222 5.29 -11.06 -13.45
CA SER A 222 5.40 -11.47 -12.05
C SER A 222 4.37 -10.75 -11.18
N GLN A 223 3.50 -11.55 -10.55
CA GLN A 223 2.55 -11.03 -9.57
C GLN A 223 3.18 -10.97 -8.17
N TYR A 224 3.84 -12.04 -7.71
CA TYR A 224 4.56 -12.10 -6.43
C TYR A 224 5.66 -13.17 -6.45
N PRO A 225 6.84 -12.92 -5.84
CA PRO A 225 7.43 -11.65 -5.39
C PRO A 225 8.01 -10.81 -6.57
N PRO A 226 8.44 -9.55 -6.35
CA PRO A 226 9.22 -8.80 -7.35
C PRO A 226 10.56 -9.48 -7.65
N ASP A 227 11.13 -9.18 -8.81
CA ASP A 227 12.54 -9.49 -9.07
C ASP A 227 13.39 -8.51 -8.25
N ASN A 228 14.22 -9.03 -7.35
CA ASN A 228 14.93 -8.20 -6.40
C ASN A 228 16.24 -8.84 -5.92
N GLY A 229 17.15 -8.00 -5.44
CA GLY A 229 18.46 -8.41 -4.96
C GLY A 229 19.43 -7.23 -4.79
N ASN A 230 20.73 -7.53 -4.77
CA ASN A 230 21.87 -6.62 -4.74
C ASN A 230 21.71 -5.48 -3.72
N GLY A 231 21.08 -5.79 -2.59
CA GLY A 231 20.89 -4.87 -1.48
C GLY A 231 22.20 -4.59 -0.75
N ALA A 232 22.29 -3.43 -0.10
CA ALA A 232 23.44 -3.05 0.70
C ALA A 232 23.08 -1.97 1.72
N ILE A 233 23.81 -1.94 2.84
CA ILE A 233 23.76 -0.84 3.81
C ILE A 233 25.00 0.04 3.60
N TYR A 234 24.80 1.35 3.60
CA TYR A 234 25.86 2.35 3.60
C TYR A 234 25.79 3.18 4.86
N LYS A 235 26.94 3.57 5.39
CA LYS A 235 27.09 4.48 6.53
C LYS A 235 27.73 5.78 6.08
N SER A 236 27.22 6.90 6.59
CA SER A 236 27.88 8.21 6.57
C SER A 236 28.17 8.64 8.01
N SER A 237 29.25 9.40 8.21
CA SER A 237 29.61 10.03 9.49
C SER A 237 29.80 11.54 9.34
N ASP A 238 29.39 12.09 8.21
CA ASP A 238 29.50 13.49 7.82
C ASP A 238 28.18 14.03 7.25
N ALA A 239 27.07 13.65 7.88
CA ALA A 239 25.71 14.08 7.55
C ALA A 239 25.31 13.78 6.10
N GLY A 240 25.80 12.67 5.56
CA GLY A 240 25.45 12.18 4.24
C GLY A 240 26.28 12.75 3.10
N ASP A 241 27.40 13.42 3.37
CA ASP A 241 28.26 13.96 2.31
C ASP A 241 29.13 12.87 1.68
N ASN A 242 29.60 11.89 2.47
CA ASN A 242 30.29 10.69 2.02
C ASN A 242 29.67 9.43 2.62
N TRP A 243 29.73 8.33 1.86
CA TRP A 243 29.11 7.05 2.22
C TRP A 243 30.07 5.89 2.02
N THR A 244 30.16 5.04 3.03
CA THR A 244 30.95 3.80 3.02
C THR A 244 30.02 2.61 3.09
N ARG A 245 30.18 1.64 2.19
CA ARG A 245 29.42 0.38 2.23
C ARG A 245 29.82 -0.42 3.47
N LEU A 246 28.83 -0.96 4.18
CA LEU A 246 29.05 -1.94 5.24
C LEU A 246 28.99 -3.35 4.64
N GLU A 247 30.05 -4.12 4.84
CA GLU A 247 30.17 -5.50 4.35
C GLU A 247 31.05 -6.35 5.28
N GLY A 248 30.81 -7.66 5.32
CA GLY A 248 31.49 -8.58 6.22
C GLY A 248 31.06 -8.42 7.68
N ALA A 249 31.97 -8.76 8.61
CA ALA A 249 31.81 -8.57 10.05
C ALA A 249 30.48 -9.10 10.65
N GLY A 250 30.01 -10.25 10.16
CA GLY A 250 28.79 -10.92 10.65
C GLY A 250 27.51 -10.62 9.87
N LEU A 251 27.53 -9.70 8.89
CA LEU A 251 26.47 -9.56 7.89
C LEU A 251 26.48 -10.75 6.91
N PRO A 252 25.33 -11.13 6.31
CA PRO A 252 25.27 -12.25 5.37
C PRO A 252 26.07 -11.93 4.10
N SER A 253 26.67 -12.92 3.46
CA SER A 253 27.28 -12.74 2.13
C SER A 253 26.22 -12.91 1.04
N GLY A 254 26.51 -12.47 -0.19
CA GLY A 254 25.63 -12.77 -1.33
C GLY A 254 24.58 -11.69 -1.62
N ASP A 255 23.37 -12.15 -1.96
CA ASP A 255 22.35 -11.39 -2.68
C ASP A 255 21.22 -10.95 -1.75
N TRP A 256 21.41 -9.77 -1.14
CA TRP A 256 20.46 -9.19 -0.18
C TRP A 256 19.25 -8.61 -0.93
N GLY A 257 18.05 -8.86 -0.42
CA GLY A 257 16.82 -8.23 -0.90
C GLY A 257 16.56 -6.90 -0.20
N ARG A 258 15.30 -6.65 0.15
CA ARG A 258 14.90 -5.44 0.90
C ARG A 258 15.54 -5.43 2.28
N ILE A 259 15.90 -4.24 2.74
CA ILE A 259 16.54 -4.03 4.04
C ILE A 259 15.83 -2.91 4.79
N GLY A 260 15.50 -3.18 6.06
CA GLY A 260 15.17 -2.14 7.05
C GLY A 260 16.35 -1.91 7.97
N VAL A 261 16.63 -0.65 8.33
CA VAL A 261 17.73 -0.29 9.23
C VAL A 261 17.31 0.81 10.20
N ARG A 262 17.63 0.67 11.49
CA ARG A 262 17.37 1.71 12.51
C ARG A 262 18.49 1.80 13.52
N ALA A 263 18.72 3.02 14.00
CA ALA A 263 19.63 3.31 15.11
C ALA A 263 18.84 3.59 16.39
N ALA A 264 19.28 3.06 17.52
CA ALA A 264 18.61 3.20 18.79
C ALA A 264 19.03 4.48 19.55
N ALA A 265 18.06 5.14 20.19
CA ALA A 265 18.29 6.33 21.01
C ALA A 265 18.99 6.02 22.34
N GLY A 266 19.72 7.00 22.86
CA GLY A 266 20.49 6.86 24.11
C GLY A 266 21.67 5.88 23.98
N THR A 267 22.12 5.59 22.76
CA THR A 267 23.24 4.68 22.50
C THR A 267 24.41 5.35 21.77
N HIS A 268 24.33 6.65 21.53
CA HIS A 268 25.32 7.43 20.79
C HIS A 268 25.59 6.85 19.39
N GLY A 269 24.55 6.33 18.74
CA GLY A 269 24.62 5.73 17.42
C GLY A 269 25.29 4.34 17.38
N ASN A 270 25.60 3.74 18.53
CA ASN A 270 26.28 2.45 18.60
C ASN A 270 25.33 1.27 18.34
N ARG A 271 24.11 1.29 18.89
CA ARG A 271 23.17 0.18 18.70
C ARG A 271 22.36 0.36 17.43
N LEU A 272 22.49 -0.60 16.53
CA LEU A 272 21.74 -0.67 15.28
C LEU A 272 21.01 -2.00 15.16
N TYR A 273 19.89 -1.96 14.46
CA TYR A 273 19.19 -3.16 13.99
C TYR A 273 19.02 -3.10 12.48
N ALA A 274 19.14 -4.27 11.83
CA ALA A 274 18.85 -4.44 10.43
C ALA A 274 18.00 -5.69 10.20
N LEU A 275 16.91 -5.55 9.45
CA LEU A 275 16.12 -6.67 8.95
C LEU A 275 16.46 -6.85 7.47
N ILE A 276 17.09 -7.98 7.12
CA ILE A 276 17.69 -8.20 5.80
C ILE A 276 17.00 -9.39 5.13
N ASP A 277 16.32 -9.12 4.02
CA ASP A 277 15.86 -10.17 3.10
C ASP A 277 17.05 -10.76 2.34
N HIS A 278 16.92 -12.00 1.89
CA HIS A 278 17.98 -12.68 1.16
C HIS A 278 17.41 -13.75 0.21
N LYS A 279 17.99 -13.83 -0.99
CA LYS A 279 17.58 -14.80 -2.01
C LYS A 279 17.64 -16.25 -1.52
N GLU A 280 18.69 -16.57 -0.76
CA GLU A 280 18.72 -17.77 0.06
C GLU A 280 18.03 -17.51 1.40
N THR A 281 16.79 -17.96 1.55
CA THR A 281 15.91 -17.65 2.70
C THR A 281 16.52 -17.99 4.06
N LYS A 282 17.43 -18.96 4.14
CA LYS A 282 18.14 -19.32 5.38
C LYS A 282 19.13 -18.25 5.85
N GLN A 283 19.58 -17.39 4.94
CA GLN A 283 20.48 -16.27 5.24
C GLN A 283 19.73 -14.97 5.55
N ALA A 284 18.44 -14.87 5.22
CA ALA A 284 17.61 -13.75 5.66
C ALA A 284 17.58 -13.71 7.20
N GLY A 285 17.50 -12.52 7.79
CA GLY A 285 17.60 -12.43 9.24
C GLY A 285 17.43 -11.04 9.82
N PHE A 286 17.28 -11.05 11.14
CA PHE A 286 17.36 -9.86 11.97
C PHE A 286 18.76 -9.78 12.56
N TYR A 287 19.41 -8.63 12.42
CA TYR A 287 20.80 -8.40 12.79
C TYR A 287 20.90 -7.24 13.76
N ARG A 288 21.85 -7.32 14.69
CA ARG A 288 22.18 -6.26 15.63
C ARG A 288 23.66 -5.91 15.55
N SER A 289 23.96 -4.62 15.63
CA SER A 289 25.30 -4.11 15.90
C SER A 289 25.29 -3.29 17.19
N ASP A 290 26.40 -3.33 17.91
CA ASP A 290 26.60 -2.62 19.19
C ASP A 290 27.76 -1.61 19.12
N ASP A 291 28.31 -1.37 17.93
CA ASP A 291 29.49 -0.54 17.67
C ASP A 291 29.34 0.33 16.41
N GLY A 292 28.11 0.74 16.10
CA GLY A 292 27.80 1.66 15.02
C GLY A 292 27.98 1.02 13.64
N GLY A 293 27.74 -0.28 13.54
CA GLY A 293 27.75 -1.04 12.29
C GLY A 293 29.11 -1.62 11.90
N ALA A 294 30.10 -1.59 12.79
CA ALA A 294 31.42 -2.18 12.53
C ALA A 294 31.40 -3.71 12.66
N ASN A 295 30.68 -4.25 13.63
CA ASN A 295 30.42 -5.67 13.81
C ASN A 295 28.91 -5.93 13.99
N TRP A 296 28.45 -7.03 13.39
CA TRP A 296 27.06 -7.45 13.39
C TRP A 296 26.92 -8.88 13.91
N SER A 297 25.78 -9.16 14.51
CA SER A 297 25.37 -10.49 14.93
C SER A 297 23.96 -10.75 14.44
N ARG A 298 23.72 -11.91 13.82
CA ARG A 298 22.37 -12.37 13.49
C ARG A 298 21.67 -12.77 14.79
N ILE A 299 20.61 -12.05 15.15
CA ILE A 299 19.84 -12.26 16.37
C ILE A 299 18.49 -12.85 16.02
N GLY A 300 18.28 -14.11 16.41
CA GLY A 300 17.03 -14.81 16.23
C GLY A 300 16.91 -15.60 14.93
N THR A 301 16.06 -16.62 14.95
CA THR A 301 15.75 -17.50 13.82
C THR A 301 14.24 -17.68 13.66
N ASP A 302 13.45 -16.79 14.25
CA ASP A 302 11.99 -16.85 14.20
C ASP A 302 11.54 -16.62 12.76
N SER A 303 10.99 -17.66 12.13
CA SER A 303 10.58 -17.59 10.73
C SER A 303 9.38 -16.65 10.52
N ARG A 304 8.62 -16.32 11.58
CA ARG A 304 7.44 -15.47 11.49
C ARG A 304 7.78 -14.04 11.09
N ILE A 305 8.93 -13.53 11.53
CA ILE A 305 9.38 -12.16 11.18
C ILE A 305 10.10 -12.09 9.83
N LEU A 306 10.39 -13.24 9.20
CA LEU A 306 11.13 -13.33 7.93
C LEU A 306 10.20 -13.58 6.72
N GLY A 307 8.90 -13.67 6.95
CA GLY A 307 7.92 -13.83 5.88
C GLY A 307 7.80 -12.56 5.03
N ARG A 308 7.85 -12.71 3.70
CA ARG A 308 7.59 -11.65 2.70
C ARG A 308 8.40 -10.35 2.95
N LEU A 309 9.68 -10.44 3.28
CA LEU A 309 10.49 -9.25 3.63
C LEU A 309 10.63 -8.20 2.51
N TRP A 310 10.51 -8.60 1.24
CA TRP A 310 10.35 -7.65 0.12
C TRP A 310 9.12 -6.74 0.28
N TYR A 311 8.06 -7.20 0.95
CA TYR A 311 6.83 -6.46 1.26
C TYR A 311 6.91 -5.81 2.65
N PHE A 312 7.48 -6.50 3.64
CA PHE A 312 7.64 -6.01 5.01
C PHE A 312 9.11 -5.77 5.34
N GLY A 313 9.53 -4.52 5.42
CA GLY A 313 10.94 -4.19 5.68
C GLY A 313 11.15 -3.17 6.78
N GLU A 314 10.11 -2.80 7.53
CA GLU A 314 10.20 -1.72 8.51
C GLU A 314 10.67 -2.23 9.88
N VAL A 315 11.47 -1.42 10.55
CA VAL A 315 11.96 -1.65 11.90
C VAL A 315 11.62 -0.41 12.72
N ALA A 316 11.12 -0.60 13.94
CA ALA A 316 10.90 0.47 14.90
C ALA A 316 11.46 0.08 16.26
N ILE A 317 12.15 1.00 16.93
CA ILE A 317 12.81 0.77 18.23
C ILE A 317 12.08 1.62 19.27
N ASP A 318 11.87 1.08 20.47
CA ASP A 318 11.37 1.88 21.58
C ASP A 318 12.39 3.00 21.88
N PRO A 319 11.96 4.28 21.85
CA PRO A 319 12.85 5.42 21.99
C PRO A 319 13.45 5.57 23.40
N LYS A 320 12.97 4.81 24.39
CA LYS A 320 13.49 4.81 25.77
C LYS A 320 14.14 3.50 26.17
N ASN A 321 14.01 2.45 25.37
CA ASN A 321 14.66 1.16 25.64
C ASN A 321 15.16 0.53 24.35
N PRO A 322 16.48 0.54 24.09
CA PRO A 322 17.02 0.05 22.84
C PRO A 322 16.92 -1.48 22.67
N ASP A 323 16.52 -2.23 23.71
CA ASP A 323 16.30 -3.69 23.62
C ASP A 323 14.85 -4.04 23.22
N VAL A 324 13.95 -3.06 23.19
CA VAL A 324 12.56 -3.26 22.75
C VAL A 324 12.43 -2.82 21.29
N VAL A 325 12.13 -3.78 20.42
CA VAL A 325 12.02 -3.56 18.96
C VAL A 325 10.69 -4.11 18.46
N TYR A 326 10.13 -3.44 17.46
CA TYR A 326 8.88 -3.77 16.81
C TYR A 326 9.12 -3.96 15.31
N LEU A 327 8.48 -4.97 14.74
CA LEU A 327 8.52 -5.28 13.32
C LEU A 327 7.10 -5.35 12.76
N PRO A 328 6.66 -4.34 12.00
CA PRO A 328 5.48 -4.45 11.13
C PRO A 328 5.65 -5.60 10.13
N ASN A 329 4.69 -6.52 10.11
CA ASN A 329 4.61 -7.67 9.21
C ASN A 329 3.13 -8.08 9.08
N VAL A 330 2.81 -9.31 8.64
CA VAL A 330 1.45 -9.91 8.70
C VAL A 330 0.85 -9.84 10.12
N SER A 331 1.71 -9.72 11.13
CA SER A 331 1.35 -9.27 12.47
C SER A 331 2.37 -8.24 12.93
N LEU A 332 1.98 -7.38 13.86
CA LEU A 332 2.92 -6.50 14.54
C LEU A 332 3.66 -7.32 15.60
N TYR A 333 4.92 -7.60 15.37
CA TYR A 333 5.77 -8.33 16.30
C TYR A 333 6.53 -7.39 17.22
N ARG A 334 6.74 -7.82 18.47
CA ARG A 334 7.57 -7.13 19.47
C ARG A 334 8.60 -8.10 20.04
N THR A 335 9.79 -7.61 20.28
CA THR A 335 10.80 -8.21 21.16
C THR A 335 11.06 -7.28 22.33
N GLN A 336 11.40 -7.83 23.48
CA GLN A 336 11.82 -7.07 24.68
C GLN A 336 13.25 -7.44 25.11
N ASP A 337 13.94 -8.27 24.33
CA ASP A 337 15.25 -8.84 24.64
C ASP A 337 16.22 -8.71 23.46
N ALA A 338 16.10 -7.59 22.72
CA ALA A 338 16.93 -7.22 21.59
C ALA A 338 16.87 -8.22 20.41
N GLY A 339 15.74 -8.91 20.22
CA GLY A 339 15.47 -9.80 19.09
C GLY A 339 15.65 -11.29 19.38
N LYS A 340 15.93 -11.69 20.62
CA LYS A 340 16.14 -13.11 20.97
C LYS A 340 14.80 -13.87 20.99
N SER A 341 13.73 -13.22 21.41
CA SER A 341 12.36 -13.77 21.38
C SER A 341 11.35 -12.74 20.87
N TRP A 342 10.27 -13.24 20.25
CA TRP A 342 9.24 -12.42 19.60
C TRP A 342 7.84 -12.83 20.01
N GLU A 343 7.00 -11.84 20.27
CA GLU A 343 5.56 -11.97 20.49
C GLU A 343 4.79 -11.18 19.43
N ALA A 344 3.61 -11.67 19.03
CA ALA A 344 2.69 -10.90 18.21
C ALA A 344 1.78 -10.07 19.13
N ILE A 345 1.76 -8.75 18.97
CA ILE A 345 0.94 -7.85 19.81
C ILE A 345 -0.33 -7.36 19.10
N LYS A 346 -0.41 -7.52 17.77
CA LYS A 346 -1.56 -7.17 16.94
C LYS A 346 -1.52 -8.00 15.65
N GLY A 347 -2.68 -8.39 15.10
CA GLY A 347 -2.78 -9.03 13.78
C GLY A 347 -3.70 -10.26 13.71
N ALA A 348 -3.81 -11.08 14.75
CA ALA A 348 -4.74 -12.22 14.77
C ALA A 348 -6.01 -11.89 15.58
N PRO A 349 -7.22 -12.32 15.14
CA PRO A 349 -7.53 -12.97 13.86
C PRO A 349 -7.71 -11.99 12.67
N GLY A 350 -7.38 -10.71 12.85
CA GLY A 350 -7.71 -9.61 11.91
C GLY A 350 -7.09 -9.67 10.51
N GLY A 351 -5.88 -10.24 10.35
CA GLY A 351 -5.21 -10.35 9.05
C GLY A 351 -4.66 -9.02 8.51
N ASP A 352 -4.45 -8.04 9.38
CA ASP A 352 -4.15 -6.65 9.02
C ASP A 352 -2.66 -6.45 8.69
N ASP A 353 -2.18 -6.75 7.47
CA ASP A 353 -0.78 -6.57 7.04
C ASP A 353 -0.21 -5.17 7.46
N TYR A 354 0.74 -5.12 8.41
CA TYR A 354 1.28 -3.88 8.99
C TYR A 354 2.52 -3.39 8.25
N HIS A 355 2.56 -2.09 7.98
CA HIS A 355 3.64 -1.47 7.18
C HIS A 355 4.45 -0.43 7.92
N ALA A 356 3.86 0.28 8.89
CA ALA A 356 4.55 1.37 9.56
C ALA A 356 4.20 1.45 11.05
N LEU A 357 5.15 1.87 11.87
CA LEU A 357 4.94 2.15 13.28
C LEU A 357 5.71 3.41 13.68
N TRP A 358 5.02 4.32 14.36
CA TRP A 358 5.63 5.43 15.08
C TRP A 358 5.33 5.30 16.58
N ILE A 359 6.36 5.52 17.39
CA ILE A 359 6.31 5.46 18.86
C ILE A 359 6.70 6.83 19.40
N ASP A 360 5.92 7.37 20.33
CA ASP A 360 6.20 8.68 20.89
C ASP A 360 7.46 8.65 21.77
N PRO A 361 8.51 9.44 21.45
CA PRO A 361 9.74 9.47 22.22
C PRO A 361 9.57 9.96 23.67
N THR A 362 8.53 10.73 23.94
CA THR A 362 8.24 11.22 25.29
C THR A 362 7.45 10.20 26.12
N ASN A 363 6.71 9.29 25.48
CA ASN A 363 5.89 8.27 26.13
C ASN A 363 5.65 7.07 25.19
N PRO A 364 6.46 6.00 25.29
CA PRO A 364 6.33 4.82 24.42
C PRO A 364 4.99 4.08 24.52
N GLN A 365 4.13 4.40 25.48
CA GLN A 365 2.76 3.87 25.51
C GLN A 365 1.90 4.43 24.37
N ARG A 366 2.28 5.57 23.78
CA ARG A 366 1.59 6.19 22.65
C ARG A 366 2.21 5.77 21.34
N MET A 367 1.40 5.18 20.48
CA MET A 367 1.83 4.63 19.21
C MET A 367 0.80 4.89 18.13
N ILE A 368 1.24 4.98 16.87
CA ILE A 368 0.38 4.87 15.70
C ILE A 368 0.97 3.83 14.76
N THR A 369 0.12 2.96 14.24
CA THR A 369 0.50 1.95 13.23
C THR A 369 -0.35 2.11 11.97
N GLY A 370 0.25 1.84 10.82
CA GLY A 370 -0.43 1.78 9.52
C GLY A 370 -0.47 0.34 9.00
N SER A 371 -1.62 -0.09 8.48
CA SER A 371 -1.83 -1.40 7.86
C SER A 371 -2.62 -1.30 6.55
N ASP A 372 -2.90 -2.43 5.91
CA ASP A 372 -3.77 -2.53 4.74
C ASP A 372 -5.22 -2.05 5.00
N GLN A 373 -5.60 -1.88 6.27
CA GLN A 373 -6.92 -1.44 6.75
C GLN A 373 -6.92 0.00 7.30
N GLY A 374 -5.83 0.76 7.16
CA GLY A 374 -5.74 2.15 7.60
C GLY A 374 -4.80 2.35 8.79
N ALA A 375 -4.99 3.46 9.50
CA ALA A 375 -4.20 3.80 10.67
C ALA A 375 -4.93 3.52 11.99
N THR A 376 -4.23 3.01 13.00
CA THR A 376 -4.77 2.86 14.35
C THR A 376 -3.79 3.35 15.41
N ILE A 377 -4.31 3.92 16.50
CA ILE A 377 -3.54 4.51 17.59
C ILE A 377 -3.68 3.65 18.84
N SER A 378 -2.57 3.46 19.56
CA SER A 378 -2.56 2.89 20.90
C SER A 378 -2.11 3.94 21.91
N VAL A 379 -2.68 3.89 23.11
CA VAL A 379 -2.32 4.74 24.26
C VAL A 379 -1.85 3.92 25.47
N ASP A 380 -1.74 2.60 25.32
CA ASP A 380 -1.43 1.63 26.38
C ASP A 380 -0.32 0.64 25.99
N GLY A 381 0.57 1.06 25.08
CA GLY A 381 1.73 0.29 24.67
C GLY A 381 1.39 -0.91 23.77
N GLY A 382 0.32 -0.79 23.00
CA GLY A 382 -0.13 -1.79 22.02
C GLY A 382 -1.07 -2.85 22.58
N LYS A 383 -1.59 -2.70 23.80
CA LYS A 383 -2.57 -3.64 24.38
C LYS A 383 -3.96 -3.46 23.75
N SER A 384 -4.31 -2.22 23.40
CA SER A 384 -5.51 -1.89 22.64
C SER A 384 -5.21 -0.83 21.57
N TRP A 385 -6.10 -0.76 20.57
CA TRP A 385 -5.94 0.07 19.38
C TRP A 385 -7.26 0.73 19.01
N SER A 386 -7.21 1.96 18.51
CA SER A 386 -8.37 2.68 17.98
C SER A 386 -8.97 1.95 16.77
N SER A 387 -10.22 2.29 16.44
CA SER A 387 -10.90 1.74 15.27
C SER A 387 -10.27 2.24 13.97
N TRP A 388 -10.26 1.38 12.95
CA TRP A 388 -10.00 1.75 11.56
C TRP A 388 -11.30 1.91 10.73
N TYR A 389 -12.46 1.65 11.34
CA TYR A 389 -13.81 1.88 10.78
C TYR A 389 -14.27 3.35 10.91
N ASN A 390 -13.34 4.29 10.75
CA ASN A 390 -13.64 5.72 10.73
C ASN A 390 -12.84 6.49 9.66
N GLN A 391 -12.28 5.80 8.67
CA GLN A 391 -11.42 6.35 7.63
C GLN A 391 -12.00 6.02 6.25
N PRO A 392 -12.43 7.00 5.44
CA PRO A 392 -13.02 6.73 4.12
C PRO A 392 -11.93 6.62 3.05
N THR A 393 -10.97 5.72 3.24
CA THR A 393 -9.80 5.51 2.35
C THR A 393 -9.79 4.12 1.70
N ALA A 394 -10.96 3.48 1.62
CA ALA A 394 -11.14 2.15 1.06
C ALA A 394 -10.57 2.04 -0.37
N GLN A 395 -9.70 1.06 -0.58
CA GLN A 395 -9.08 0.76 -1.87
C GLN A 395 -9.88 -0.31 -2.63
N PHE A 396 -10.88 0.13 -3.38
CA PHE A 396 -11.71 -0.76 -4.18
C PHE A 396 -11.06 -1.13 -5.52
N TYR A 397 -11.05 -2.42 -5.85
CA TYR A 397 -10.61 -2.89 -7.17
C TYR A 397 -11.64 -2.58 -8.25
N HIS A 398 -12.91 -2.84 -7.94
CA HIS A 398 -14.05 -2.63 -8.83
C HIS A 398 -15.24 -2.09 -8.03
N VAL A 399 -16.06 -1.28 -8.69
CA VAL A 399 -17.33 -0.79 -8.15
C VAL A 399 -18.46 -1.07 -9.12
N THR A 400 -19.63 -1.43 -8.59
CA THR A 400 -20.87 -1.63 -9.36
C THR A 400 -22.08 -1.19 -8.54
N THR A 401 -23.25 -1.14 -9.16
CA THR A 401 -24.52 -0.86 -8.49
C THR A 401 -25.56 -1.92 -8.83
N ASP A 402 -26.56 -2.06 -7.97
CA ASP A 402 -27.80 -2.74 -8.34
C ASP A 402 -28.77 -1.78 -9.06
N ASN A 403 -29.99 -2.26 -9.30
CA ASN A 403 -31.10 -1.48 -9.87
C ASN A 403 -32.20 -1.17 -8.83
N GLU A 404 -31.90 -1.27 -7.52
CA GLU A 404 -32.88 -0.94 -6.48
C GLU A 404 -33.09 0.58 -6.36
N PHE A 405 -34.14 1.00 -5.63
CA PHE A 405 -34.31 2.41 -5.25
C PHE A 405 -34.63 2.56 -3.75
N PRO A 406 -33.74 3.18 -2.96
CA PRO A 406 -32.39 3.64 -3.34
C PRO A 406 -31.46 2.46 -3.68
N TYR A 407 -30.62 2.64 -4.71
CA TYR A 407 -29.68 1.59 -5.14
C TYR A 407 -28.58 1.36 -4.11
N HIS A 408 -27.99 0.17 -4.12
CA HIS A 408 -26.76 -0.12 -3.41
C HIS A 408 -25.54 -0.01 -4.32
N ILE A 409 -24.41 0.38 -3.73
CA ILE A 409 -23.09 0.40 -4.34
C ILE A 409 -22.32 -0.77 -3.76
N TYR A 410 -21.64 -1.51 -4.61
CA TYR A 410 -20.86 -2.68 -4.24
C TYR A 410 -19.41 -2.51 -4.64
N GLY A 411 -18.51 -3.06 -3.84
CA GLY A 411 -17.11 -3.17 -4.21
C GLY A 411 -16.35 -4.19 -3.36
N SER A 412 -15.27 -4.70 -3.91
CA SER A 412 -14.29 -5.54 -3.23
C SER A 412 -13.07 -4.70 -2.86
N GLN A 413 -12.66 -4.77 -1.59
CA GLN A 413 -11.51 -4.03 -1.08
C GLN A 413 -10.42 -4.98 -0.65
N GLN A 414 -9.20 -4.60 -1.01
CA GLN A 414 -7.96 -5.20 -0.54
C GLN A 414 -7.97 -5.43 0.99
N ASP A 415 -7.68 -6.67 1.38
CA ASP A 415 -7.49 -7.18 2.74
C ASP A 415 -8.67 -6.87 3.70
N SER A 416 -9.84 -6.51 3.16
CA SER A 416 -11.06 -6.16 3.92
C SER A 416 -12.34 -6.77 3.34
N GLY A 417 -12.21 -7.59 2.29
CA GLY A 417 -13.33 -8.24 1.62
C GLY A 417 -14.30 -7.26 0.96
N THR A 418 -15.53 -7.72 0.76
CA THR A 418 -16.56 -6.96 0.04
C THR A 418 -17.35 -5.98 0.91
N VAL A 419 -17.98 -5.02 0.23
CA VAL A 419 -18.97 -4.08 0.76
C VAL A 419 -20.16 -4.02 -0.19
N SER A 420 -21.35 -4.03 0.40
CA SER A 420 -22.56 -3.40 -0.14
C SER A 420 -22.88 -2.19 0.74
N ILE A 421 -23.09 -1.02 0.15
CA ILE A 421 -23.42 0.22 0.85
C ILE A 421 -24.60 0.93 0.20
N ALA A 422 -25.54 1.40 1.01
CA ALA A 422 -26.69 2.14 0.51
C ALA A 422 -26.26 3.48 -0.13
N SER A 423 -26.82 3.83 -1.28
CA SER A 423 -26.55 5.12 -1.95
C SER A 423 -27.04 6.32 -1.13
N ARG A 424 -28.05 6.15 -0.28
CA ARG A 424 -28.53 7.16 0.68
C ARG A 424 -29.07 6.50 1.96
N SER A 425 -29.18 7.30 3.00
CA SER A 425 -29.75 6.91 4.29
C SER A 425 -30.92 7.83 4.61
N ASP A 426 -32.02 7.27 5.10
CA ASP A 426 -33.18 8.04 5.56
C ASP A 426 -32.93 8.73 6.93
N TYR A 427 -31.78 8.45 7.57
CA TYR A 427 -31.39 9.02 8.87
C TYR A 427 -30.42 10.21 8.75
N GLY A 428 -30.35 10.85 7.58
CA GLY A 428 -29.56 12.07 7.35
C GLY A 428 -28.07 11.85 7.04
N SER A 429 -27.49 10.71 7.40
CA SER A 429 -26.11 10.34 7.01
C SER A 429 -25.97 8.83 6.77
N ILE A 430 -25.03 8.48 5.89
CA ILE A 430 -24.58 7.09 5.71
C ILE A 430 -23.60 6.79 6.83
N THR A 431 -23.84 5.69 7.54
CA THR A 431 -23.02 5.24 8.68
C THR A 431 -22.66 3.77 8.52
N PHE A 432 -21.99 3.19 9.52
CA PHE A 432 -21.70 1.75 9.55
C PHE A 432 -22.96 0.86 9.49
N ARG A 433 -24.14 1.40 9.81
CA ARG A 433 -25.42 0.69 9.72
C ARG A 433 -25.92 0.53 8.28
N ASN A 434 -25.35 1.27 7.35
CA ASN A 434 -25.79 1.33 5.97
C ASN A 434 -24.92 0.49 5.04
N TRP A 435 -23.99 -0.29 5.57
CA TRP A 435 -23.16 -1.20 4.79
C TRP A 435 -22.93 -2.54 5.48
N TYR A 436 -22.65 -3.56 4.67
CA TYR A 436 -22.35 -4.92 5.12
C TYR A 436 -21.49 -5.64 4.08
N SER A 437 -20.79 -6.71 4.49
CA SER A 437 -20.07 -7.59 3.56
C SER A 437 -21.03 -8.55 2.89
N ILE A 438 -20.79 -8.87 1.60
CA ILE A 438 -21.54 -9.89 0.86
C ILE A 438 -20.83 -11.25 0.89
N GLY A 439 -19.88 -11.46 1.79
CA GLY A 439 -19.25 -12.76 2.02
C GLY A 439 -18.30 -13.26 0.93
N ALA A 440 -18.05 -12.46 -0.12
CA ALA A 440 -16.97 -12.67 -1.07
C ALA A 440 -15.68 -11.95 -0.62
N GLY A 441 -14.59 -12.26 -1.31
CA GLY A 441 -13.22 -11.89 -1.04
C GLY A 441 -12.85 -10.48 -1.48
N GLU A 442 -11.55 -10.21 -1.45
CA GLU A 442 -11.00 -8.85 -1.45
C GLU A 442 -10.89 -8.18 -2.82
N SER A 443 -10.84 -8.93 -3.92
CA SER A 443 -10.43 -8.37 -5.22
C SER A 443 -11.28 -8.73 -6.43
N GLY A 444 -12.33 -9.55 -6.26
CA GLY A 444 -13.15 -9.98 -7.38
C GLY A 444 -14.19 -8.95 -7.83
N TYR A 445 -14.73 -9.19 -9.02
CA TYR A 445 -15.92 -8.47 -9.51
C TYR A 445 -17.13 -8.84 -8.66
N ILE A 446 -18.09 -7.92 -8.59
CA ILE A 446 -19.39 -8.15 -7.97
C ILE A 446 -20.46 -8.02 -9.06
N ALA A 447 -21.43 -8.93 -9.05
CA ALA A 447 -22.53 -8.96 -9.99
C ALA A 447 -23.86 -9.14 -9.22
N PRO A 448 -24.57 -8.04 -8.90
CA PRO A 448 -25.93 -8.11 -8.36
C PRO A 448 -26.88 -8.73 -9.38
N ALA A 449 -27.69 -9.70 -8.95
CA ALA A 449 -28.78 -10.23 -9.76
C ALA A 449 -29.93 -9.22 -9.83
N THR A 450 -30.83 -9.42 -10.78
CA THR A 450 -32.00 -8.54 -10.97
C THR A 450 -33.15 -8.84 -10.00
N ASP A 451 -33.04 -9.91 -9.20
CA ASP A 451 -34.06 -10.31 -8.23
C ASP A 451 -34.03 -9.48 -6.92
N GLY A 452 -33.08 -8.55 -6.78
CA GLY A 452 -32.92 -7.68 -5.61
C GLY A 452 -32.44 -8.41 -4.33
N ASN A 453 -32.16 -9.71 -4.42
CA ASN A 453 -31.80 -10.50 -3.26
C ASN A 453 -30.43 -11.16 -3.41
N THR A 454 -30.09 -11.57 -4.63
CA THR A 454 -28.90 -12.37 -4.88
C THR A 454 -27.77 -11.52 -5.41
N VAL A 455 -26.58 -11.72 -4.86
CA VAL A 455 -25.37 -11.04 -5.31
C VAL A 455 -24.27 -12.06 -5.48
N TYR A 456 -23.59 -12.01 -6.63
CA TYR A 456 -22.40 -12.83 -6.87
C TYR A 456 -21.15 -11.99 -6.61
N GLY A 457 -20.14 -12.58 -5.98
CA GLY A 457 -18.85 -11.93 -5.76
C GLY A 457 -17.70 -12.89 -6.09
N GLY A 458 -16.63 -12.36 -6.65
CA GLY A 458 -15.41 -13.11 -6.92
C GLY A 458 -14.38 -12.97 -5.81
N ASP A 459 -13.50 -13.97 -5.76
CA ASP A 459 -12.34 -14.00 -4.88
C ASP A 459 -11.03 -14.05 -5.69
N PRO A 460 -9.88 -13.74 -5.06
CA PRO A 460 -8.58 -13.90 -5.69
C PRO A 460 -8.43 -15.26 -6.37
N TYR A 461 -8.11 -15.23 -7.66
CA TYR A 461 -7.84 -16.42 -8.47
C TYR A 461 -9.02 -17.37 -8.69
N GLY A 462 -10.24 -16.82 -8.66
CA GLY A 462 -11.39 -17.44 -9.32
C GLY A 462 -12.46 -18.13 -8.49
N PRO A 463 -12.42 -18.25 -7.13
CA PRO A 463 -13.61 -18.65 -6.42
C PRO A 463 -14.77 -17.68 -6.68
N VAL A 464 -15.98 -18.20 -6.74
CA VAL A 464 -17.22 -17.44 -6.98
C VAL A 464 -18.19 -17.72 -5.84
N MET A 465 -18.61 -16.68 -5.13
CA MET A 465 -19.54 -16.75 -4.01
C MET A 465 -20.90 -16.22 -4.43
N ARG A 466 -21.97 -16.87 -3.97
CA ARG A 466 -23.35 -16.37 -4.06
C ARG A 466 -23.83 -15.98 -2.67
N PHE A 467 -24.20 -14.72 -2.51
CA PHE A 467 -24.79 -14.16 -1.31
C PHE A 467 -26.30 -13.99 -1.47
N GLU A 468 -27.05 -14.42 -0.46
CA GLU A 468 -28.51 -14.24 -0.38
C GLU A 468 -28.83 -13.22 0.73
N ARG A 469 -29.30 -12.04 0.34
CA ARG A 469 -29.55 -10.92 1.25
C ARG A 469 -30.59 -11.23 2.33
N LEU A 470 -31.66 -11.95 1.98
CA LEU A 470 -32.74 -12.31 2.89
C LEU A 470 -32.30 -13.22 4.04
N THR A 471 -31.38 -14.15 3.77
CA THR A 471 -30.91 -15.13 4.77
C THR A 471 -29.56 -14.78 5.36
N GLY A 472 -28.81 -13.86 4.73
CA GLY A 472 -27.43 -13.55 5.06
C GLY A 472 -26.45 -14.69 4.75
N GLN A 473 -26.88 -15.70 3.98
CA GLN A 473 -26.05 -16.86 3.67
C GLN A 473 -25.16 -16.60 2.46
N THR A 474 -23.92 -17.07 2.56
CA THR A 474 -22.96 -17.12 1.44
C THR A 474 -22.68 -18.56 1.09
N GLN A 475 -22.70 -18.89 -0.20
CA GLN A 475 -22.40 -20.22 -0.72
C GLN A 475 -21.30 -20.12 -1.79
N ASP A 476 -20.30 -21.00 -1.70
CA ASP A 476 -19.35 -21.22 -2.80
C ASP A 476 -20.08 -21.89 -3.98
N VAL A 477 -20.11 -21.20 -5.12
CA VAL A 477 -20.71 -21.63 -6.39
C VAL A 477 -19.65 -21.67 -7.50
N SER A 478 -18.39 -21.87 -7.13
CA SER A 478 -17.28 -21.97 -8.08
C SER A 478 -17.50 -23.11 -9.09
N PRO A 479 -17.07 -22.97 -10.36
CA PRO A 479 -17.21 -24.02 -11.37
C PRO A 479 -16.57 -25.37 -11.01
N GLN A 480 -15.63 -25.34 -10.06
CA GLN A 480 -14.94 -26.49 -9.49
C GLN A 480 -14.33 -26.07 -8.15
N PRO A 481 -13.88 -27.01 -7.30
CA PRO A 481 -13.04 -26.66 -6.15
C PRO A 481 -11.81 -25.86 -6.57
N VAL A 482 -11.63 -24.66 -5.99
CA VAL A 482 -10.53 -23.74 -6.34
C VAL A 482 -9.48 -23.75 -5.23
N GLN A 483 -8.24 -24.09 -5.59
CA GLN A 483 -7.08 -23.84 -4.74
C GLN A 483 -6.47 -22.48 -5.10
N ALA A 484 -6.92 -21.42 -4.42
CA ALA A 484 -6.55 -20.04 -4.75
C ALA A 484 -5.05 -19.75 -4.52
N PHE A 485 -4.42 -20.39 -3.53
CA PHE A 485 -3.02 -20.20 -3.16
C PHE A 485 -2.27 -21.54 -3.08
N GLY A 486 -0.94 -21.50 -3.22
CA GLY A 486 -0.07 -22.68 -3.06
C GLY A 486 0.05 -23.58 -4.30
N THR A 487 -0.67 -23.29 -5.37
CA THR A 487 -0.58 -24.01 -6.65
C THR A 487 -0.32 -23.04 -7.78
N GLU A 488 0.70 -23.32 -8.59
CA GLU A 488 1.05 -22.49 -9.75
C GLU A 488 -0.10 -22.41 -10.76
N ILE A 489 -0.33 -21.23 -11.34
CA ILE A 489 -1.50 -20.97 -12.18
C ILE A 489 -1.61 -21.93 -13.38
N PHE A 490 -0.48 -22.34 -13.97
CA PHE A 490 -0.47 -23.26 -15.12
C PHE A 490 -0.88 -24.69 -14.76
N GLN A 491 -0.79 -25.07 -13.47
CA GLN A 491 -1.21 -26.37 -12.96
C GLN A 491 -2.71 -26.41 -12.65
N ARG A 492 -3.38 -25.24 -12.61
CA ARG A 492 -4.81 -25.15 -12.32
C ARG A 492 -5.62 -25.49 -13.57
N LYS A 493 -6.70 -26.25 -13.38
CA LYS A 493 -7.64 -26.62 -14.45
C LYS A 493 -8.34 -25.40 -15.04
N LEU A 494 -8.79 -24.47 -14.19
CA LEU A 494 -9.26 -23.14 -14.61
C LEU A 494 -8.25 -22.12 -14.10
N ARG A 495 -7.77 -21.28 -15.01
CA ARG A 495 -6.78 -20.24 -14.76
C ARG A 495 -7.50 -18.92 -14.67
N ALA A 496 -7.73 -18.48 -13.44
CA ALA A 496 -8.35 -17.21 -13.11
C ALA A 496 -7.29 -16.26 -12.58
N THR A 497 -7.42 -14.97 -12.90
CA THR A 497 -6.53 -13.91 -12.42
C THR A 497 -6.97 -13.41 -11.05
N TRP A 498 -6.18 -12.53 -10.42
CA TRP A 498 -6.54 -11.87 -9.15
C TRP A 498 -7.94 -11.26 -9.20
N THR A 499 -8.27 -10.54 -10.27
CA THR A 499 -9.55 -9.85 -10.47
C THR A 499 -10.34 -10.47 -11.62
N SER A 500 -10.85 -11.69 -11.42
CA SER A 500 -11.56 -12.41 -12.49
C SER A 500 -12.97 -11.84 -12.71
N PRO A 501 -13.40 -11.62 -13.98
CA PRO A 501 -14.67 -10.97 -14.26
C PRO A 501 -15.85 -11.92 -14.01
N ILE A 502 -16.89 -11.37 -13.39
CA ILE A 502 -18.19 -12.01 -13.18
C ILE A 502 -19.24 -11.00 -13.58
N VAL A 503 -20.18 -11.37 -14.45
CA VAL A 503 -21.25 -10.46 -14.91
C VAL A 503 -22.57 -11.19 -15.06
N MET A 504 -23.67 -10.52 -14.69
CA MET A 504 -25.01 -10.95 -15.08
C MET A 504 -25.27 -10.59 -16.54
N SER A 505 -26.01 -11.42 -17.25
CA SER A 505 -26.49 -11.09 -18.59
C SER A 505 -27.48 -9.93 -18.53
N PRO A 506 -27.33 -8.89 -19.38
CA PRO A 506 -28.28 -7.78 -19.43
C PRO A 506 -29.59 -8.15 -20.16
N ARG A 507 -29.66 -9.33 -20.79
CA ARG A 507 -30.85 -9.78 -21.57
C ARG A 507 -31.59 -10.94 -20.91
N ASP A 508 -30.87 -11.80 -20.20
CA ASP A 508 -31.43 -12.95 -19.50
C ASP A 508 -31.06 -12.88 -18.02
N PRO A 509 -31.98 -12.52 -17.13
CA PRO A 509 -31.69 -12.31 -15.71
C PRO A 509 -31.23 -13.58 -14.97
N ASN A 510 -31.38 -14.77 -15.56
CA ASN A 510 -30.94 -16.04 -14.97
C ASN A 510 -29.52 -16.45 -15.40
N THR A 511 -28.92 -15.74 -16.35
CA THR A 511 -27.62 -16.10 -16.90
C THR A 511 -26.49 -15.32 -16.21
N LEU A 512 -25.55 -16.05 -15.62
CA LEU A 512 -24.30 -15.56 -15.04
C LEU A 512 -23.12 -16.00 -15.90
N TYR A 513 -22.16 -15.09 -16.12
CA TYR A 513 -20.91 -15.39 -16.79
C TYR A 513 -19.73 -15.22 -15.84
N PHE A 514 -18.74 -16.10 -15.98
CA PHE A 514 -17.47 -16.05 -15.29
C PHE A 514 -16.32 -16.21 -16.29
N GLY A 515 -15.34 -15.31 -16.22
CA GLY A 515 -14.16 -15.37 -17.06
C GLY A 515 -12.97 -16.03 -16.36
N SER A 516 -12.41 -17.04 -17.01
CA SER A 516 -11.09 -17.60 -16.74
C SER A 516 -10.26 -17.53 -18.03
N GLN A 517 -9.34 -18.48 -18.27
CA GLN A 517 -8.84 -18.72 -19.62
C GLN A 517 -9.93 -19.13 -20.63
N TYR A 518 -11.14 -19.44 -20.16
CA TYR A 518 -12.34 -19.70 -20.94
C TYR A 518 -13.49 -18.82 -20.45
N LEU A 519 -14.54 -18.69 -21.26
CA LEU A 519 -15.81 -18.14 -20.83
C LEU A 519 -16.72 -19.26 -20.32
N LEU A 520 -17.13 -19.15 -19.05
CA LEU A 520 -18.08 -20.06 -18.42
C LEU A 520 -19.43 -19.38 -18.23
N ARG A 521 -20.50 -20.15 -18.40
CA ARG A 521 -21.89 -19.72 -18.25
C ARG A 521 -22.62 -20.60 -17.25
N SER A 522 -23.37 -20.00 -16.33
CA SER A 522 -24.37 -20.67 -15.50
C SER A 522 -25.75 -20.08 -15.79
N THR A 523 -26.77 -20.94 -15.79
CA THR A 523 -28.20 -20.56 -15.94
C THR A 523 -29.05 -21.00 -14.74
N ASP A 524 -28.40 -21.50 -13.69
CA ASP A 524 -29.02 -22.13 -12.52
C ASP A 524 -28.43 -21.56 -11.21
N ARG A 525 -28.18 -20.25 -11.21
CA ARG A 525 -27.68 -19.49 -10.05
C ARG A 525 -26.30 -19.96 -9.55
N GLY A 526 -25.42 -20.39 -10.45
CA GLY A 526 -24.06 -20.84 -10.16
C GLY A 526 -23.95 -22.31 -9.75
N MET A 527 -25.05 -23.06 -9.71
CA MET A 527 -25.04 -24.46 -9.26
C MET A 527 -24.35 -25.39 -10.27
N SER A 528 -24.39 -25.04 -11.56
CA SER A 528 -23.61 -25.69 -12.61
C SER A 528 -23.07 -24.68 -13.61
N TRP A 529 -21.97 -25.04 -14.27
CA TRP A 529 -21.25 -24.20 -15.21
C TRP A 529 -20.95 -24.95 -16.52
N GLN A 530 -21.20 -24.27 -17.63
CA GLN A 530 -20.88 -24.73 -18.97
C GLN A 530 -19.79 -23.84 -19.57
N GLN A 531 -18.71 -24.44 -20.06
CA GLN A 531 -17.74 -23.74 -20.91
C GLN A 531 -18.37 -23.48 -22.29
N ILE A 532 -18.34 -22.22 -22.76
CA ILE A 532 -18.97 -21.80 -24.02
C ILE A 532 -17.98 -21.21 -25.05
N SER A 533 -16.68 -21.25 -24.76
CA SER A 533 -15.59 -20.80 -25.64
C SER A 533 -14.55 -21.87 -25.86
#